data_AF-A0A954PI83-F1
#
_entry.id   AF-A0A954PI83-F1
#
_cell.length_a   1.000
_cell.length_b   1.000
_cell.length_c   1.000
_cell.angle_alpha   90.00
_cell.angle_beta   90.00
_cell.angle_gamma   90.00
#
_symmetry.space_group_name_H-M   'P 1'
#
loop_
_entity.id
_entity.type
_entity.pdbx_description
1 polymer ?
#
loop_
_entity_poly.entity_id
_entity_poly.type
_entity_poly.pdbx_seq_one_letter_code
_entity_poly.pdbx_strand_id
1 'polypeptide(L)'
;MDRAQWTRAAVLQGVPEAVGEAERGCVHAEGGERGSLEVGQKKVIAMAKRSKHRNIKTVVDGITFDSKGESDRYKVLKCMQEGGEIYDLRIQHKVQIAPGVRIPGAKRASPPIRYFADFCYRNLCGEIVIEDFKGRLTPIYKLKRHLLALQGVIIKEVRA
;
A
#
# COMPACT_ATOMS: atom_id res chain seq x y z
N MET A 1 27.42 23.89 -16.81
CA MET A 1 27.51 22.44 -17.04
C MET A 1 26.10 21.91 -17.06
N ASP A 2 25.70 21.37 -18.20
CA ASP A 2 24.29 21.37 -18.62
C ASP A 2 23.47 20.20 -18.04
N ARG A 3 22.20 20.46 -17.73
CA ARG A 3 21.21 19.46 -17.28
C ARG A 3 19.99 19.56 -18.19
N ALA A 4 20.00 18.85 -19.30
CA ALA A 4 18.84 18.75 -20.18
C ALA A 4 18.79 17.40 -20.88
N GLN A 5 17.57 17.03 -21.33
CA GLN A 5 17.23 15.79 -22.05
C GLN A 5 17.29 14.57 -21.08
N TRP A 6 16.20 13.86 -20.84
CA TRP A 6 15.43 13.07 -21.81
C TRP A 6 13.92 13.20 -21.58
N THR A 7 13.15 13.33 -22.67
CA THR A 7 11.69 13.27 -22.66
C THR A 7 11.19 12.25 -23.70
N ARG A 8 9.94 11.78 -23.47
CA ARG A 8 9.04 11.05 -24.39
C ARG A 8 9.11 9.49 -24.46
N ALA A 9 7.95 8.94 -24.08
CA ALA A 9 7.12 8.01 -24.85
C ALA A 9 7.49 6.52 -24.99
N ALA A 10 6.58 5.67 -24.52
CA ALA A 10 5.98 4.58 -25.31
C ALA A 10 4.59 4.24 -24.76
N VAL A 11 3.57 4.14 -25.63
CA VAL A 11 2.18 3.82 -25.29
C VAL A 11 1.90 2.34 -25.55
N LEU A 12 1.11 1.70 -24.68
CA LEU A 12 0.65 0.31 -24.80
C LEU A 12 -0.63 0.22 -25.66
N GLN A 13 -0.71 -0.76 -26.57
CA GLN A 13 -1.93 -1.24 -27.23
C GLN A 13 -1.84 -2.76 -27.49
N GLY A 14 -2.96 -3.51 -27.39
CA GLY A 14 -3.08 -4.91 -27.87
C GLY A 14 -3.85 -5.89 -26.95
N VAL A 15 -4.94 -6.47 -27.47
CA VAL A 15 -6.05 -7.26 -26.82
C VAL A 15 -6.40 -8.43 -27.77
N PRO A 16 -6.78 -9.69 -27.37
CA PRO A 16 -7.71 -10.15 -26.31
C PRO A 16 -7.07 -11.15 -25.31
N GLU A 17 -7.70 -11.86 -24.35
CA GLU A 17 -9.06 -12.37 -24.04
C GLU A 17 -9.47 -13.70 -24.75
N ALA A 18 -9.77 -14.75 -23.96
CA ALA A 18 -10.29 -16.03 -24.42
C ALA A 18 -11.05 -16.75 -23.28
N VAL A 19 -12.25 -17.26 -23.59
CA VAL A 19 -13.15 -18.01 -22.71
C VAL A 19 -13.40 -19.42 -23.25
N GLY A 20 -13.84 -20.35 -22.38
CA GLY A 20 -14.24 -21.73 -22.69
C GLY A 20 -14.45 -22.49 -21.38
N GLU A 21 -15.70 -22.78 -20.97
CA GLU A 21 -16.40 -24.07 -21.23
C GLU A 21 -15.69 -25.25 -20.54
N ALA A 22 -16.11 -25.74 -19.37
CA ALA A 22 -17.35 -26.46 -19.03
C ALA A 22 -17.48 -27.83 -19.74
N GLU A 23 -17.51 -28.93 -18.97
CA GLU A 23 -18.63 -29.92 -18.98
C GLU A 23 -18.43 -31.17 -18.08
N ARG A 24 -19.54 -31.56 -17.43
CA ARG A 24 -20.06 -32.91 -17.07
C ARG A 24 -19.26 -33.94 -16.26
N GLY A 25 -19.94 -34.53 -15.26
CA GLY A 25 -19.63 -35.83 -14.64
C GLY A 25 -20.44 -36.11 -13.35
N CYS A 26 -21.51 -36.90 -13.42
CA CYS A 26 -22.35 -37.28 -12.27
C CYS A 26 -22.58 -38.80 -12.24
N VAL A 27 -22.48 -39.43 -11.06
CA VAL A 27 -23.09 -40.73 -10.73
C VAL A 27 -23.37 -40.83 -9.22
N HIS A 28 -24.43 -41.57 -8.87
CA HIS A 28 -24.98 -41.73 -7.51
C HIS A 28 -24.40 -42.93 -6.74
N ALA A 29 -24.54 -42.91 -5.41
CA ALA A 29 -24.68 -44.11 -4.56
C ALA A 29 -25.50 -43.75 -3.29
N GLU A 30 -26.26 -44.71 -2.75
CA GLU A 30 -27.26 -44.50 -1.69
C GLU A 30 -26.84 -45.06 -0.31
N GLY A 31 -27.55 -44.64 0.75
CA GLY A 31 -27.80 -45.47 1.95
C GLY A 31 -27.10 -45.04 3.26
N GLY A 32 -27.86 -45.06 4.37
CA GLY A 32 -27.32 -44.97 5.74
C GLY A 32 -28.20 -44.19 6.72
N GLU A 33 -28.65 -44.82 7.81
CA GLU A 33 -29.68 -44.26 8.71
C GLU A 33 -29.16 -43.51 9.96
N ARG A 34 -29.99 -42.57 10.42
CA ARG A 34 -30.29 -42.17 11.82
C ARG A 34 -29.17 -42.22 12.87
N GLY A 35 -28.76 -41.04 13.36
CA GLY A 35 -28.04 -40.87 14.63
C GLY A 35 -28.15 -39.45 15.18
N SER A 36 -29.02 -39.24 16.18
CA SER A 36 -29.25 -37.94 16.83
C SER A 36 -28.29 -37.67 17.98
N LEU A 37 -27.48 -36.61 17.91
CA LEU A 37 -26.76 -36.04 19.05
C LEU A 37 -26.70 -34.51 18.95
N GLU A 38 -27.42 -33.82 19.83
CA GLU A 38 -27.23 -32.39 20.07
C GLU A 38 -25.90 -32.16 20.80
N VAL A 39 -25.01 -31.33 20.25
CA VAL A 39 -23.78 -30.91 20.93
C VAL A 39 -23.80 -29.39 21.12
N GLY A 40 -24.04 -28.99 22.37
CA GLY A 40 -24.00 -27.59 22.76
C GLY A 40 -22.58 -27.03 22.88
N GLN A 41 -22.46 -25.76 22.49
CA GLN A 41 -21.51 -24.76 23.00
C GLN A 41 -19.99 -24.95 22.76
N LYS A 42 -19.38 -23.91 22.16
CA LYS A 42 -18.29 -23.13 22.80
C LYS A 42 -18.04 -21.82 22.05
N LYS A 43 -18.33 -20.69 22.70
CA LYS A 43 -18.04 -19.34 22.19
C LYS A 43 -16.55 -19.07 22.34
N VAL A 44 -15.78 -19.22 21.26
CA VAL A 44 -14.35 -18.91 21.24
C VAL A 44 -14.14 -17.39 21.36
N ILE A 45 -13.76 -16.94 22.56
CA ILE A 45 -13.31 -15.56 22.77
C ILE A 45 -11.91 -15.45 22.18
N ALA A 46 -11.82 -14.94 20.96
CA ALA A 46 -10.55 -14.68 20.30
C ALA A 46 -9.75 -13.67 21.14
N MET A 47 -8.68 -14.12 21.79
CA MET A 47 -7.74 -13.22 22.46
C MET A 47 -7.15 -12.27 21.42
N ALA A 48 -7.48 -10.98 21.53
CA ALA A 48 -6.94 -9.95 20.66
C ALA A 48 -5.41 -9.97 20.78
N LYS A 49 -4.74 -10.41 19.71
CA LYS A 49 -3.29 -10.56 19.63
C LYS A 49 -2.64 -9.20 19.90
N ARG A 50 -2.08 -9.01 21.11
CA ARG A 50 -1.40 -7.76 21.51
C ARG A 50 -0.47 -7.32 20.38
N SER A 51 -0.68 -6.10 19.86
CA SER A 51 0.17 -5.58 18.80
C SER A 51 1.61 -5.54 19.32
N LYS A 52 2.57 -5.98 18.48
CA LYS A 52 3.98 -6.16 18.87
C LYS A 52 4.65 -4.87 19.37
N HIS A 53 4.00 -3.72 19.18
CA HIS A 53 4.51 -2.39 19.48
C HIS A 53 3.66 -1.58 20.48
N ARG A 54 2.65 -2.19 21.14
CA ARG A 54 1.70 -1.49 22.05
C ARG A 54 1.03 -0.22 21.45
N ASN A 55 1.00 -0.14 20.13
CA ASN A 55 0.65 1.07 19.42
C ASN A 55 -0.86 1.31 19.46
N ILE A 56 -1.28 2.55 19.76
CA ILE A 56 -2.69 2.93 19.89
C ILE A 56 -3.16 3.47 18.55
N LYS A 57 -4.01 2.69 17.87
CA LYS A 57 -4.73 3.16 16.68
C LYS A 57 -5.59 4.36 17.06
N THR A 58 -5.47 5.44 16.31
CA THR A 58 -6.10 6.72 16.62
C THR A 58 -6.90 7.19 15.41
N VAL A 59 -8.11 7.71 15.63
CA VAL A 59 -8.96 8.28 14.57
C VAL A 59 -8.95 9.80 14.68
N VAL A 60 -8.60 10.49 13.59
CA VAL A 60 -8.63 11.96 13.48
C VAL A 60 -9.26 12.30 12.13
N ASP A 61 -10.21 13.23 12.09
CA ASP A 61 -10.97 13.60 10.87
C ASP A 61 -11.59 12.38 10.13
N GLY A 62 -11.96 11.33 10.86
CA GLY A 62 -12.46 10.06 10.28
C GLY A 62 -11.38 9.14 9.69
N ILE A 63 -10.12 9.57 9.61
CA ILE A 63 -8.98 8.77 9.15
C ILE A 63 -8.41 7.96 10.32
N THR A 64 -8.19 6.66 10.11
CA THR A 64 -7.54 5.78 11.10
C THR A 64 -6.04 5.72 10.86
N PHE A 65 -5.26 6.12 11.87
CA PHE A 65 -3.81 6.01 11.92
C PHE A 65 -3.38 4.78 12.73
N ASP A 66 -2.24 4.19 12.37
CA ASP A 66 -1.71 3.03 13.10
C ASP A 66 -1.03 3.46 14.41
N SER A 67 -0.45 4.68 14.48
CA SER A 67 0.11 5.28 15.69
C SER A 67 -0.50 6.63 16.09
N LYS A 68 -0.35 6.97 17.38
CA LYS A 68 -0.57 8.34 17.87
C LYS A 68 0.38 9.33 17.19
N GLY A 69 1.65 8.98 16.98
CA GLY A 69 2.66 9.85 16.37
C GLY A 69 2.32 10.24 14.93
N GLU A 70 1.82 9.30 14.12
CA GLU A 70 1.24 9.59 12.80
C GLU A 70 0.06 10.56 12.91
N SER A 71 -0.87 10.31 13.84
CA SER A 71 -2.06 11.17 14.02
C SER A 71 -1.72 12.59 14.49
N ASP A 72 -0.66 12.76 15.27
CA ASP A 72 -0.17 14.06 15.70
C ASP A 72 0.63 14.75 14.58
N ARG A 73 1.42 14.01 13.78
CA ARG A 73 2.08 14.55 12.59
C ARG A 73 1.08 15.01 11.53
N TYR A 74 -0.01 14.26 11.34
CA TYR A 74 -1.12 14.64 10.46
C TYR A 74 -1.71 16.00 10.84
N LYS A 75 -1.98 16.26 12.14
CA LYS A 75 -2.47 17.56 12.61
C LYS A 75 -1.53 18.69 12.26
N VAL A 76 -0.22 18.51 12.45
CA VAL A 76 0.81 19.51 12.08
C VAL A 76 0.77 19.80 10.58
N LEU A 77 0.77 18.75 9.74
CA LEU A 77 0.69 18.92 8.28
C LEU A 77 -0.62 19.58 7.84
N LYS A 78 -1.75 19.29 8.51
CA LYS A 78 -3.04 19.95 8.26
C LYS A 78 -2.96 21.45 8.56
N CYS A 79 -2.42 21.85 9.72
CA CYS A 79 -2.21 23.26 10.04
C CYS A 79 -1.26 23.95 9.03
N MET A 80 -0.19 23.28 8.59
CA MET A 80 0.72 23.81 7.55
C MET A 80 0.00 24.00 6.20
N GLN A 81 -0.96 23.14 5.85
CA GLN A 81 -1.76 23.31 4.64
C GLN A 81 -2.76 24.47 4.78
N GLU A 82 -3.42 24.59 5.94
CA GLU A 82 -4.32 25.70 6.25
C GLU A 82 -3.59 27.06 6.29
N GLY A 83 -2.31 27.07 6.71
CA GLY A 83 -1.42 28.23 6.64
C GLY A 83 -0.76 28.49 5.27
N GLY A 84 -0.98 27.65 4.26
CA GLY A 84 -0.42 27.82 2.92
C GLY A 84 1.08 27.48 2.77
N GLU A 85 1.69 26.80 3.75
CA GLU A 85 3.09 26.35 3.68
C GLU A 85 3.25 25.09 2.80
N ILE A 86 2.19 24.27 2.70
CA ILE A 86 2.12 23.07 1.87
C ILE A 86 0.77 22.97 1.15
N TYR A 87 0.73 22.17 0.09
CA TYR A 87 -0.45 21.99 -0.77
C TYR A 87 -0.67 20.52 -1.08
N ASP A 88 -1.92 20.14 -1.42
CA ASP A 88 -2.26 18.79 -1.90
C ASP A 88 -1.84 17.67 -0.91
N LEU A 89 -2.13 17.86 0.38
CA LEU A 89 -1.86 16.87 1.43
C LEU A 89 -2.72 15.62 1.23
N ARG A 90 -2.04 14.50 1.00
CA ARG A 90 -2.63 13.17 0.80
C ARG A 90 -2.05 12.17 1.80
N ILE A 91 -2.92 11.30 2.30
CA ILE A 91 -2.59 10.25 3.27
C ILE A 91 -2.55 8.90 2.54
N GLN A 92 -1.70 7.97 2.98
CA GLN A 92 -1.56 6.62 2.38
C GLN A 92 -1.30 6.66 0.86
N HIS A 93 -0.55 7.66 0.39
CA HIS A 93 -0.37 7.93 -1.03
C HIS A 93 0.47 6.84 -1.71
N LYS A 94 0.03 6.42 -2.90
CA LYS A 94 0.62 5.30 -3.65
C LYS A 94 1.47 5.85 -4.80
N VAL A 95 2.79 5.76 -4.66
CA VAL A 95 3.73 6.16 -5.72
C VAL A 95 4.23 4.93 -6.46
N GLN A 96 4.12 4.93 -7.78
CA GLN A 96 4.67 3.87 -8.62
C GLN A 96 6.15 4.13 -8.88
N ILE A 97 7.01 3.24 -8.39
CA ILE A 97 8.46 3.28 -8.60
C ILE A 97 8.80 2.72 -9.98
N ALA A 98 8.20 1.59 -10.35
CA ALA A 98 8.45 0.94 -11.63
C ALA A 98 7.15 0.37 -12.23
N PRO A 99 6.99 0.41 -13.56
CA PRO A 99 5.90 -0.31 -14.22
C PRO A 99 6.03 -1.83 -14.01
N GLY A 100 4.97 -2.56 -14.32
CA GLY A 100 5.04 -4.01 -14.41
C GLY A 100 5.89 -4.44 -15.61
N VAL A 101 6.66 -5.52 -15.47
CA VAL A 101 7.59 -5.99 -16.51
C VAL A 101 7.45 -7.50 -16.71
N ARG A 102 7.50 -7.96 -17.97
CA ARG A 102 7.54 -9.40 -18.27
C ARG A 102 9.00 -9.85 -18.30
N ILE A 103 9.41 -10.57 -17.26
CA ILE A 103 10.76 -11.14 -17.17
C ILE A 103 10.82 -12.39 -18.07
N PRO A 104 11.87 -12.57 -18.90
CA PRO A 104 12.06 -13.80 -19.68
C PRO A 104 11.99 -15.05 -18.79
N GLY A 105 11.29 -16.08 -19.25
CA GLY A 105 11.04 -17.32 -18.48
C GLY A 105 9.96 -17.22 -17.39
N ALA A 106 9.45 -16.04 -17.04
CA ALA A 106 8.37 -15.92 -16.06
C ALA A 106 7.00 -16.26 -16.68
N LYS A 107 6.22 -17.13 -15.98
CA LYS A 107 4.86 -17.53 -16.39
C LYS A 107 3.89 -16.34 -16.50
N ARG A 108 4.07 -15.31 -15.68
CA ARG A 108 3.27 -14.08 -15.64
C ARG A 108 4.17 -12.85 -15.56
N ALA A 109 3.66 -11.69 -15.97
CA ALA A 109 4.36 -10.42 -15.76
C ALA A 109 4.50 -10.11 -14.25
N SER A 110 5.64 -9.53 -13.88
CA SER A 110 5.85 -8.97 -12.55
C SER A 110 5.00 -7.70 -12.40
N PRO A 111 4.25 -7.53 -11.29
CA PRO A 111 3.40 -6.36 -11.09
C PRO A 111 4.22 -5.08 -10.88
N PRO A 112 3.62 -3.89 -11.09
CA PRO A 112 4.27 -2.60 -10.81
C PRO A 112 4.79 -2.52 -9.37
N ILE A 113 6.03 -2.06 -9.20
CA ILE A 113 6.60 -1.82 -7.88
C ILE A 113 6.03 -0.49 -7.36
N ARG A 114 5.32 -0.55 -6.24
CA ARG A 114 4.73 0.61 -5.58
C ARG A 114 5.35 0.85 -4.20
N TYR A 115 5.38 2.10 -3.81
CA TYR A 115 5.64 2.57 -2.47
C TYR A 115 4.37 3.21 -1.91
N PHE A 116 4.16 3.01 -0.61
CA PHE A 116 3.02 3.52 0.13
C PHE A 116 3.60 4.47 1.16
N ALA A 117 3.34 5.76 0.97
CA ALA A 117 3.75 6.84 1.86
C ALA A 117 2.70 7.04 2.95
N ASP A 118 3.11 7.33 4.18
CA ASP A 118 2.16 7.73 5.22
C ASP A 118 1.53 9.09 4.84
N PHE A 119 2.36 10.05 4.41
CA PHE A 119 1.95 11.37 3.92
C PHE A 119 2.65 11.76 2.60
N CYS A 120 1.96 12.52 1.75
CA CYS A 120 2.49 13.12 0.54
C CYS A 120 1.90 14.52 0.38
N TYR A 121 2.71 15.52 0.02
CA TYR A 121 2.28 16.90 -0.21
C TYR A 121 3.22 17.61 -1.19
N ARG A 122 2.85 18.83 -1.61
CA ARG A 122 3.72 19.75 -2.35
C ARG A 122 4.21 20.86 -1.45
N ASN A 123 5.49 21.20 -1.53
CA ASN A 123 6.05 22.37 -0.86
C ASN A 123 5.84 23.65 -1.70
N LEU A 124 6.22 24.81 -1.16
CA LEU A 124 6.22 26.10 -1.86
C LEU A 124 7.07 26.12 -3.15
N CYS A 125 8.06 25.23 -3.28
CA CYS A 125 8.86 25.07 -4.50
C CYS A 125 8.17 24.19 -5.56
N GLY A 126 6.98 23.64 -5.28
CA GLY A 126 6.22 22.74 -6.16
C GLY A 126 6.65 21.28 -6.15
N GLU A 127 7.70 20.94 -5.40
CA GLU A 127 8.29 19.59 -5.31
C GLU A 127 7.35 18.63 -4.56
N ILE A 128 7.30 17.37 -5.02
CA ILE A 128 6.55 16.32 -4.32
C ILE A 128 7.39 15.81 -3.14
N VAL A 129 6.92 16.10 -1.93
CA VAL A 129 7.50 15.64 -0.68
C VAL A 129 6.70 14.47 -0.15
N ILE A 130 7.39 13.39 0.15
CA ILE A 130 6.86 12.24 0.89
C ILE A 130 7.35 12.34 2.34
N GLU A 131 6.46 12.13 3.30
CA GLU A 131 6.83 11.93 4.70
C GLU A 131 6.42 10.53 5.17
N ASP A 132 7.37 9.86 5.83
CA ASP A 132 7.25 8.45 6.22
C ASP A 132 7.66 8.28 7.68
N PHE A 133 6.73 7.81 8.51
CA PHE A 133 6.90 7.60 9.95
C PHE A 133 7.53 6.21 10.16
N LYS A 134 8.85 6.16 10.35
CA LYS A 134 9.62 4.90 10.31
C LYS A 134 10.63 4.76 11.43
N GLY A 135 10.52 3.66 12.17
CA GLY A 135 11.49 3.24 13.19
C GLY A 135 12.72 2.55 12.60
N ARG A 136 12.56 1.34 12.03
CA ARG A 136 13.68 0.54 11.49
C ARG A 136 13.76 0.63 9.97
N LEU A 137 14.87 1.16 9.46
CA LEU A 137 15.16 1.23 8.03
C LEU A 137 15.54 -0.17 7.48
N THR A 138 14.65 -0.77 6.69
CA THR A 138 14.91 -2.08 6.04
C THR A 138 15.71 -1.92 4.74
N PRO A 139 16.42 -2.97 4.26
CA PRO A 139 17.11 -2.91 2.96
C PRO A 139 16.17 -2.61 1.79
N ILE A 140 14.97 -3.19 1.79
CA ILE A 140 13.92 -2.94 0.78
C ILE A 140 13.48 -1.47 0.82
N TYR A 141 13.31 -0.89 2.00
CA TYR A 141 13.01 0.54 2.14
C TYR A 141 14.14 1.41 1.55
N LYS A 142 15.41 1.13 1.89
CA LYS A 142 16.57 1.86 1.36
C LYS A 142 16.62 1.81 -0.18
N LEU A 143 16.36 0.65 -0.77
CA LEU A 143 16.26 0.48 -2.23
C LEU A 143 15.12 1.31 -2.82
N LYS A 144 13.90 1.22 -2.26
CA LYS A 144 12.75 2.01 -2.74
C LYS A 144 12.98 3.52 -2.63
N ARG A 145 13.58 3.99 -1.53
CA ARG A 145 13.97 5.40 -1.33
C ARG A 145 14.99 5.85 -2.38
N HIS A 146 15.98 5.03 -2.68
CA HIS A 146 16.97 5.35 -3.73
C HIS A 146 16.32 5.45 -5.12
N LEU A 147 15.47 4.50 -5.50
CA LEU A 147 14.76 4.53 -6.78
C LEU A 147 13.80 5.72 -6.93
N LEU A 148 13.14 6.14 -5.84
CA LEU A 148 12.30 7.35 -5.82
C LEU A 148 13.11 8.63 -5.93
N ALA A 149 14.28 8.71 -5.29
CA ALA A 149 15.17 9.86 -5.41
C ALA A 149 15.68 10.06 -6.86
N LEU A 150 15.92 8.97 -7.61
CA LEU A 150 16.24 9.04 -9.05
C LEU A 150 15.10 9.62 -9.90
N GLN A 151 13.86 9.60 -9.39
CA GLN A 151 12.67 10.16 -10.02
C GLN A 151 12.33 11.58 -9.53
N GLY A 152 13.22 12.20 -8.75
CA GLY A 152 12.99 13.53 -8.14
C GLY A 152 12.03 13.53 -6.96
N VAL A 153 11.64 12.36 -6.43
CA VAL A 153 10.73 12.24 -5.29
C VAL A 153 11.55 12.09 -4.00
N ILE A 154 11.43 13.08 -3.10
CA ILE A 154 12.21 13.13 -1.86
C ILE A 154 11.38 12.57 -0.70
N ILE A 155 11.92 11.58 0.00
CA ILE A 155 11.35 11.03 1.23
C ILE A 155 12.03 11.67 2.44
N LYS A 156 11.25 12.39 3.25
CA LYS A 156 11.61 12.85 4.58
C LYS A 156 11.25 11.75 5.60
N GLU A 157 12.25 11.22 6.29
CA GLU A 157 12.07 10.27 7.38
C GLU A 157 11.70 11.04 8.66
N VAL A 158 10.51 10.79 9.22
CA VAL A 158 10.11 11.31 10.53
C VAL A 158 10.21 10.17 11.55
N ARG A 159 10.86 10.43 12.68
CA ARG A 159 11.03 9.46 13.78
C ARG A 159 10.08 9.78 14.92
N ALA A 160 9.58 8.72 15.55
CA ALA A 160 8.86 8.74 16.81
C ALA A 160 9.83 8.87 17.99
#